data_AF-G7V5B3-F1
#
_entry.id   AF-G7V5B3-F1
#
_cell.length_a   1.000
_cell.length_b   1.000
_cell.length_c   1.000
_cell.angle_alpha   90.00
_cell.angle_beta   90.00
_cell.angle_gamma   90.00
#
_symmetry.space_group_name_H-M   'P 1'
#
loop_
_entity.id
_entity.type
_entity.pdbx_description
1 polymer ?
#
loop_
_entity_poly.entity_id
_entity_poly.type
_entity_poly.pdbx_seq_one_letter_code
_entity_poly.pdbx_strand_id
1 'polypeptide(L)'
;MVLFFISMLAASISFGVLYTYLVRMPVLFVTRVFASLVGNDGEGVMEEATSHKVLKTVWYPLKAVFFLGETYIQAGWGAYCVLRALEAISSRGLTQGWGFHVAAFIACLSALGYLAHKEPRKDITVVIQSSIAMGSYVVYCLVPRALEQYYPWLVSHFHL
;
A
#
# COMPACT_ATOMS: atom_id res chain seq x y z
N MET A 1 -21.79 15.21 -6.76
CA MET A 1 -21.72 13.82 -6.29
C MET A 1 -21.17 12.93 -7.40
N VAL A 2 -21.79 12.86 -8.58
CA VAL A 2 -21.30 12.06 -9.72
C VAL A 2 -19.83 12.33 -10.10
N LEU A 3 -19.42 13.61 -10.18
CA LEU A 3 -18.02 13.98 -10.47
C LEU A 3 -17.02 13.48 -9.40
N PHE A 4 -17.43 13.42 -8.13
CA PHE A 4 -16.59 12.89 -7.06
C PHE A 4 -16.37 11.39 -7.22
N PHE A 5 -17.43 10.63 -7.54
CA PHE A 5 -17.32 9.20 -7.81
C PHE A 5 -16.44 8.89 -9.02
N ILE A 6 -16.60 9.63 -10.12
CA ILE A 6 -15.76 9.47 -11.32
C ILE A 6 -14.30 9.79 -11.00
N SER A 7 -14.04 10.87 -10.26
CA SER A 7 -12.69 11.24 -9.82
C SER A 7 -12.07 10.16 -8.92
N MET A 8 -12.82 9.62 -7.96
CA MET A 8 -12.35 8.57 -7.07
C MET A 8 -12.11 7.24 -7.79
N LEU A 9 -12.96 6.87 -8.74
CA LEU A 9 -12.76 5.69 -9.57
C LEU A 9 -11.53 5.83 -10.46
N ALA A 10 -11.37 6.98 -11.12
CA ALA A 10 -10.18 7.26 -11.92
C ALA A 10 -8.91 7.18 -11.06
N ALA A 11 -8.91 7.82 -9.88
CA ALA A 11 -7.79 7.79 -8.95
C ALA A 11 -7.49 6.36 -8.44
N SER A 12 -8.53 5.55 -8.16
CA SER A 12 -8.41 4.14 -7.75
C SER A 12 -7.73 3.29 -8.84
N ILE A 13 -8.15 3.45 -10.09
CA ILE A 13 -7.55 2.75 -11.23
C ILE A 13 -6.10 3.21 -11.44
N SER A 14 -5.87 4.53 -11.45
CA SER A 14 -4.53 5.10 -11.60
C SER A 14 -3.59 4.62 -10.50
N PHE A 15 -4.03 4.60 -9.25
CA PHE A 15 -3.25 4.09 -8.12
C PHE A 15 -2.93 2.61 -8.31
N GLY A 16 -3.92 1.77 -8.65
CA GLY A 16 -3.69 0.33 -8.87
C GLY A 16 -2.68 0.04 -9.98
N VAL A 17 -2.75 0.77 -11.10
CA VAL A 17 -1.80 0.65 -12.21
C VAL A 17 -0.42 1.15 -11.77
N LEU A 18 -0.34 2.34 -11.20
CA LEU A 18 0.91 2.97 -10.79
C LEU A 18 1.63 2.14 -9.73
N TYR A 19 0.91 1.63 -8.73
CA TYR A 19 1.44 0.73 -7.70
C TYR A 19 2.02 -0.54 -8.34
N THR A 20 1.29 -1.12 -9.30
CA THR A 20 1.73 -2.36 -9.97
C THR A 20 3.05 -2.14 -10.71
N TYR A 21 3.20 -1.02 -11.41
CA TYR A 21 4.41 -0.72 -12.18
C TYR A 21 5.58 -0.22 -11.33
N LEU A 22 5.34 0.71 -10.41
CA LEU A 22 6.42 1.39 -9.67
C LEU A 22 6.90 0.65 -8.42
N VAL A 23 6.00 -0.08 -7.75
CA VAL A 23 6.33 -0.73 -6.48
C VAL A 23 6.46 -2.22 -6.71
N ARG A 24 5.40 -2.83 -7.24
CA ARG A 24 5.28 -4.29 -7.28
C ARG A 24 6.25 -4.93 -8.28
N MET A 25 6.36 -4.43 -9.50
CA MET A 25 7.27 -5.01 -10.50
C MET A 25 8.74 -5.00 -10.03
N PRO A 26 9.28 -3.89 -9.49
CA PRO A 26 10.62 -3.88 -8.90
C PRO A 26 10.78 -4.85 -7.72
N VAL A 27 9.84 -4.89 -6.78
CA VAL A 27 9.89 -5.81 -5.63
C VAL A 27 9.92 -7.27 -6.10
N LEU A 28 9.09 -7.64 -7.08
CA LEU A 28 9.07 -8.97 -7.65
C LEU A 28 10.37 -9.29 -8.39
N PHE A 29 10.91 -8.33 -9.16
CA PHE A 29 12.18 -8.49 -9.87
C PHE A 29 13.33 -8.73 -8.88
N VAL A 30 13.48 -7.87 -7.87
CA VAL A 30 14.51 -8.02 -6.82
C VAL A 30 14.36 -9.35 -6.11
N THR A 31 13.14 -9.73 -5.74
CA THR A 31 12.93 -11.03 -5.07
C THR A 31 13.31 -12.21 -5.96
N ARG A 32 12.99 -12.16 -7.26
CA ARG A 32 13.35 -13.24 -8.19
C ARG A 32 14.86 -13.35 -8.37
N VAL A 33 15.55 -12.22 -8.53
CA VAL A 33 17.00 -12.17 -8.65
C VAL A 33 17.67 -12.72 -7.39
N PHE A 34 17.23 -12.30 -6.20
CA PHE A 34 17.76 -12.85 -4.95
C PHE A 34 17.41 -14.33 -4.76
N ALA A 35 16.20 -14.76 -5.14
CA ALA A 35 15.84 -16.17 -5.08
C ALA A 35 16.68 -17.05 -6.03
N SER A 36 16.99 -16.56 -7.24
CA SER A 36 17.89 -17.28 -8.15
C SER A 36 19.33 -17.32 -7.64
N LEU A 37 19.81 -16.24 -7.01
CA LEU A 37 21.15 -16.20 -6.42
C LEU A 37 21.28 -17.08 -5.18
N VAL A 38 20.19 -17.29 -4.43
CA VAL A 38 20.16 -18.14 -3.23
C VAL A 38 19.91 -19.62 -3.59
N GLY A 39 19.21 -19.89 -4.69
CA GLY A 39 18.69 -21.22 -5.03
C GLY A 39 19.49 -22.05 -6.05
N ASN A 40 20.58 -21.53 -6.63
CA ASN A 40 21.23 -22.20 -7.77
C ASN A 40 22.45 -23.07 -7.46
N ASP A 41 23.02 -23.07 -6.25
CA ASP A 41 24.34 -23.69 -6.07
C ASP A 41 24.28 -24.95 -5.20
N GLY A 42 24.03 -26.07 -5.89
CA GLY A 42 24.64 -27.34 -5.51
C GLY A 42 26.08 -27.34 -5.99
N GLU A 43 27.00 -27.67 -5.07
CA GLU A 43 28.43 -27.98 -5.30
C GLU A 43 29.39 -26.79 -5.55
N GLY A 44 29.75 -26.09 -4.47
CA GLY A 44 30.90 -25.17 -4.44
C GLY A 44 31.44 -24.94 -3.01
N VAL A 45 32.77 -25.01 -2.87
CA VAL A 45 33.51 -25.31 -1.62
C VAL A 45 33.66 -24.09 -0.70
N MET A 46 33.26 -24.22 0.57
CA MET A 46 33.60 -23.49 1.82
C MET A 46 33.63 -21.94 1.85
N GLU A 47 34.02 -21.24 0.79
CA GLU A 47 34.04 -19.78 0.65
C GLU A 47 32.63 -19.23 0.31
N GLU A 48 31.84 -19.98 -0.46
CA GLU A 48 30.44 -19.69 -0.77
C GLU A 48 29.51 -19.71 0.44
N ALA A 49 29.79 -20.56 1.44
CA ALA A 49 28.93 -20.69 2.63
C ALA A 49 28.86 -19.39 3.46
N THR A 50 29.93 -18.60 3.44
CA THR A 50 29.99 -17.29 4.12
C THR A 50 29.23 -16.24 3.32
N SER A 51 29.40 -16.23 1.99
CA SER A 51 28.64 -15.38 1.06
C SER A 51 27.13 -15.62 1.16
N HIS A 52 26.72 -16.89 1.24
CA HIS A 52 25.30 -17.29 1.36
C HIS A 52 24.67 -16.91 2.70
N LYS A 53 25.42 -17.02 3.80
CA LYS A 53 24.99 -16.52 5.12
C LYS A 53 24.84 -15.00 5.13
N VAL A 54 25.78 -14.27 4.51
CA VAL A 54 25.68 -12.81 4.37
C VAL A 54 24.49 -12.42 3.49
N LEU A 55 24.30 -13.09 2.35
CA LEU A 55 23.18 -12.85 1.43
C LEU A 55 21.84 -13.11 2.11
N LYS A 56 21.73 -14.20 2.89
CA LYS A 56 20.53 -14.52 3.66
C LYS A 56 20.30 -13.54 4.81
N THR A 57 21.36 -13.08 5.47
CA THR A 57 21.31 -12.05 6.52
C THR A 57 20.87 -10.70 5.98
N VAL A 58 21.28 -10.33 4.77
CA VAL A 58 20.85 -9.09 4.08
C VAL A 58 19.43 -9.23 3.52
N TRP A 59 19.03 -10.43 3.12
CA TRP A 59 17.71 -10.70 2.54
C TRP A 59 16.55 -10.46 3.52
N TYR A 60 16.69 -10.86 4.79
CA TYR A 60 15.65 -10.65 5.81
C TYR A 60 15.29 -9.17 6.07
N PRO A 61 16.25 -8.27 6.38
CA PRO A 61 15.94 -6.85 6.56
C PRO A 61 15.46 -6.21 5.26
N LEU A 62 15.99 -6.62 4.10
CA LEU A 62 15.50 -6.14 2.81
C LEU A 62 14.02 -6.49 2.58
N LYS A 63 13.62 -7.73 2.90
CA LYS A 63 12.22 -8.17 2.84
C LYS A 63 11.34 -7.38 3.82
N ALA A 64 11.84 -7.07 5.01
CA ALA A 64 11.13 -6.24 5.99
C ALA A 64 10.93 -4.80 5.48
N VAL A 65 11.95 -4.19 4.85
CA VAL A 65 11.85 -2.85 4.27
C VAL A 65 10.83 -2.84 3.12
N PHE A 66 10.84 -3.83 2.23
CA PHE A 66 9.82 -3.92 1.19
C PHE A 66 8.41 -4.08 1.77
N PHE A 67 8.24 -4.95 2.77
CA PHE A 67 6.97 -5.12 3.45
C PHE A 67 6.45 -3.83 4.09
N LEU A 68 7.31 -3.12 4.84
CA LEU A 68 6.95 -1.86 5.48
C LEU A 68 6.67 -0.76 4.45
N GLY A 69 7.47 -0.67 3.39
CA GLY A 69 7.30 0.29 2.32
C GLY A 69 5.99 0.09 1.56
N GLU A 70 5.68 -1.15 1.18
CA GLU A 70 4.41 -1.47 0.53
C GLU A 70 3.22 -1.20 1.44
N THR A 71 3.29 -1.61 2.72
CA THR A 71 2.24 -1.34 3.72
C THR A 71 2.02 0.17 3.90
N TYR A 72 3.10 0.96 3.96
CA TYR A 72 3.03 2.40 4.10
C TYR A 72 2.41 3.08 2.87
N ILE A 73 2.71 2.61 1.64
CA ILE A 73 2.10 3.15 0.42
C ILE A 73 0.60 2.79 0.36
N GLN A 74 0.24 1.56 0.71
CA GLN A 74 -1.16 1.12 0.73
C GLN A 74 -1.98 1.87 1.80
N ALA A 75 -1.41 2.06 3.00
CA ALA A 75 -2.03 2.87 4.04
C ALA A 75 -2.15 4.35 3.61
N GLY A 76 -1.16 4.88 2.88
CA GLY A 76 -1.20 6.23 2.31
C GLY A 76 -2.32 6.42 1.29
N TRP A 77 -2.66 5.40 0.51
CA TRP A 77 -3.85 5.43 -0.34
C TRP A 77 -5.15 5.50 0.46
N GLY A 78 -5.24 4.76 1.57
CA GLY A 78 -6.34 4.88 2.52
C GLY A 78 -6.48 6.30 3.06
N ALA A 79 -5.36 6.91 3.48
CA ALA A 79 -5.30 8.30 3.94
C ALA A 79 -5.78 9.30 2.87
N TYR A 80 -5.34 9.14 1.62
CA TYR A 80 -5.80 9.96 0.49
C TYR A 80 -7.31 9.88 0.30
N CYS A 81 -7.86 8.66 0.34
CA CYS A 81 -9.31 8.45 0.19
C CYS A 81 -10.10 9.13 1.32
N VAL A 82 -9.61 9.09 2.56
CA VAL A 82 -10.25 9.78 3.70
C VAL A 82 -10.17 11.30 3.53
N LEU A 83 -9.00 11.86 3.20
CA LEU A 83 -8.83 13.30 3.01
C LEU A 83 -9.69 13.85 1.87
N ARG A 84 -9.79 13.12 0.74
CA ARG A 84 -10.71 13.46 -0.36
C ARG A 84 -12.18 13.45 0.08
N ALA A 85 -12.58 12.49 0.91
CA ALA A 85 -13.93 12.47 1.46
C ALA A 85 -14.17 13.70 2.35
N LEU A 86 -13.24 14.02 3.25
CA LEU A 86 -13.33 15.18 4.15
C LEU A 86 -13.38 16.50 3.38
N GLU A 87 -12.53 16.68 2.36
CA GLU A 87 -12.53 17.83 1.46
C GLU A 87 -13.88 17.99 0.73
N ALA A 88 -14.45 16.88 0.23
CA ALA A 88 -15.73 16.88 -0.46
C ALA A 88 -16.92 17.21 0.48
N ILE A 89 -16.83 16.83 1.75
CA ILE A 89 -17.82 17.13 2.79
C ILE A 89 -17.72 18.61 3.19
N SER A 90 -16.51 19.08 3.47
CA SER A 90 -16.18 20.47 3.82
C SER A 90 -16.63 21.45 2.73
N SER A 91 -16.24 21.21 1.47
CA SER A 91 -16.59 22.06 0.32
C SER A 91 -18.09 22.14 0.02
N ARG A 92 -18.90 21.23 0.58
CA ARG A 92 -20.35 21.21 0.43
C ARG A 92 -21.11 21.69 1.66
N GLY A 93 -20.41 22.09 2.73
CA GLY A 93 -21.02 22.58 3.97
C GLY A 93 -21.93 21.55 4.66
N LEU A 94 -21.76 20.26 4.37
CA LEU A 94 -22.61 19.20 4.91
C LEU A 94 -22.06 18.71 6.25
N THR A 95 -22.87 18.78 7.30
CA THR A 95 -22.55 18.24 8.64
C THR A 95 -22.63 16.72 8.71
N GLN A 96 -23.36 16.07 7.79
CA GLN A 96 -23.41 14.60 7.66
C GLN A 96 -22.97 14.17 6.26
N GLY A 97 -21.75 13.67 6.17
CA GLY A 97 -21.07 13.29 4.93
C GLY A 97 -20.95 11.78 4.68
N TRP A 98 -21.73 10.94 5.37
CA TRP A 98 -21.59 9.47 5.34
C TRP A 98 -21.55 8.89 3.93
N GLY A 99 -22.31 9.43 2.98
CA GLY A 99 -22.27 9.00 1.58
C GLY A 99 -20.91 9.19 0.90
N PHE A 100 -20.15 10.23 1.26
CA PHE A 100 -18.80 10.46 0.74
C PHE A 100 -17.78 9.51 1.38
N HIS A 101 -17.92 9.20 2.67
CA HIS A 101 -17.10 8.18 3.33
C HIS A 101 -17.35 6.79 2.75
N VAL A 102 -18.60 6.40 2.51
CA VAL A 102 -18.93 5.09 1.88
C VAL A 102 -18.35 5.02 0.47
N ALA A 103 -18.51 6.09 -0.32
CA ALA A 103 -17.93 6.18 -1.65
C ALA A 103 -16.41 6.04 -1.65
N ALA A 104 -15.73 6.76 -0.74
CA ALA A 104 -14.29 6.71 -0.60
C ALA A 104 -13.80 5.37 -0.08
N PHE A 105 -14.56 4.74 0.83
CA PHE A 105 -14.27 3.40 1.32
C PHE A 105 -14.38 2.37 0.20
N ILE A 106 -15.43 2.41 -0.60
CA ILE A 106 -15.59 1.51 -1.76
C ILE A 106 -14.43 1.69 -2.75
N ALA A 107 -14.04 2.93 -3.05
CA ALA A 107 -12.91 3.20 -3.96
C ALA A 107 -11.56 2.74 -3.38
N CYS A 108 -11.40 2.82 -2.06
CA CYS A 108 -10.24 2.29 -1.35
C CYS A 108 -10.20 0.76 -1.43
N LEU A 109 -11.32 0.11 -1.09
CA LEU A 109 -11.50 -1.34 -1.15
C LEU A 109 -11.32 -1.89 -2.56
N SER A 110 -11.83 -1.21 -3.59
CA SER A 110 -11.71 -1.66 -4.97
C SER A 110 -10.27 -1.66 -5.45
N ALA A 111 -9.49 -0.63 -5.09
CA ALA A 111 -8.07 -0.54 -5.42
C ALA A 111 -7.27 -1.66 -4.73
N LEU A 112 -7.46 -1.80 -3.42
CA LEU A 112 -6.74 -2.79 -2.60
C LEU A 112 -7.16 -4.22 -2.94
N GLY A 113 -8.45 -4.46 -3.16
CA GLY A 113 -9.00 -5.76 -3.54
C GLY A 113 -8.53 -6.19 -4.93
N TYR A 114 -8.44 -5.27 -5.90
CA TYR A 114 -7.84 -5.54 -7.20
C TYR A 114 -6.38 -5.94 -7.07
N LEU A 115 -5.64 -5.24 -6.22
CA LEU A 115 -4.22 -5.49 -6.00
C LEU A 115 -3.99 -6.87 -5.37
N ALA A 116 -4.77 -7.20 -4.33
CA ALA A 116 -4.76 -8.49 -3.65
C ALA A 116 -5.16 -9.63 -4.60
N HIS A 117 -6.15 -9.43 -5.47
CA HIS A 117 -6.57 -10.45 -6.43
C HIS A 117 -5.48 -10.77 -7.47
N LYS A 118 -4.73 -9.76 -7.90
CA LYS A 118 -3.63 -9.95 -8.83
C LYS A 118 -2.40 -10.58 -8.19
N GLU A 119 -2.34 -10.71 -6.87
CA GLU A 119 -1.13 -11.10 -6.15
C GLU A 119 -0.87 -12.61 -6.25
N PRO A 120 0.22 -13.06 -6.90
CA PRO A 120 0.52 -14.47 -7.07
C PRO A 120 1.09 -15.11 -5.78
N ARG A 121 1.51 -14.29 -4.81
CA ARG A 121 2.04 -14.75 -3.52
C ARG A 121 0.89 -14.87 -2.52
N LYS A 122 0.46 -16.10 -2.25
CA LYS A 122 -0.54 -16.40 -1.20
C LYS A 122 0.13 -16.58 0.17
N ASP A 123 1.08 -15.71 0.50
CA ASP A 123 1.78 -15.77 1.78
C ASP A 123 0.95 -15.08 2.87
N ILE A 124 1.03 -15.58 4.11
CA ILE A 124 0.32 -15.01 5.27
C ILE A 124 0.63 -13.52 5.45
N THR A 125 1.85 -13.10 5.12
CA THR A 125 2.29 -11.70 5.19
C THR A 125 1.46 -10.78 4.29
N VAL A 126 1.08 -11.25 3.10
CA VAL A 126 0.24 -10.48 2.15
C VAL A 126 -1.16 -10.27 2.71
N VAL A 127 -1.70 -11.27 3.41
CA VAL A 127 -3.00 -11.19 4.08
C VAL A 127 -2.95 -10.16 5.20
N ILE A 128 -1.90 -10.19 6.02
CA ILE A 128 -1.69 -9.23 7.10
C ILE A 128 -1.55 -7.81 6.53
N GLN A 129 -0.76 -7.64 5.48
CA GLN A 129 -0.55 -6.36 4.80
C GLN A 129 -1.84 -5.76 4.24
N SER A 130 -2.62 -6.57 3.53
CA SER A 130 -3.93 -6.16 3.00
C SER A 130 -4.89 -5.79 4.13
N SER A 131 -4.88 -6.56 5.22
CA SER A 131 -5.72 -6.30 6.39
C SER A 131 -5.34 -5.00 7.10
N ILE A 132 -4.04 -4.72 7.23
CA ILE A 132 -3.53 -3.47 7.80
C ILE A 132 -3.92 -2.28 6.90
N ALA A 133 -3.76 -2.39 5.59
CA ALA A 133 -4.13 -1.33 4.65
C ALA A 133 -5.64 -1.02 4.66
N MET A 134 -6.48 -2.04 4.75
CA MET A 134 -7.93 -1.85 4.88
C MET A 134 -8.31 -1.30 6.26
N GLY A 135 -7.67 -1.79 7.32
CA GLY A 135 -7.89 -1.34 8.70
C GLY A 135 -7.42 0.11 8.93
N SER A 136 -6.34 0.53 8.29
CA SER A 136 -5.79 1.89 8.44
C SER A 136 -6.78 2.94 7.95
N TYR A 137 -7.58 2.66 6.91
CA TYR A 137 -8.65 3.55 6.48
C TYR A 137 -9.65 3.86 7.61
N VAL A 138 -10.08 2.82 8.34
CA VAL A 138 -11.03 2.97 9.46
C VAL A 138 -10.38 3.78 10.58
N VAL A 139 -9.12 3.51 10.88
CA VAL A 139 -8.36 4.27 11.88
C VAL A 139 -8.26 5.75 11.50
N TYR A 140 -7.99 6.07 10.23
CA TYR A 140 -7.93 7.45 9.75
C TYR A 140 -9.29 8.16 9.78
N CYS A 141 -10.39 7.44 9.55
CA CYS A 141 -11.74 7.98 9.71
C CYS A 141 -12.07 8.28 11.18
N LEU A 142 -11.66 7.41 12.12
CA LEU A 142 -11.97 7.56 13.54
C LEU A 142 -11.04 8.52 14.27
N VAL A 143 -9.77 8.57 13.85
CA VAL A 143 -8.71 9.37 14.48
C VAL A 143 -8.01 10.21 13.40
N PRO A 144 -8.56 11.38 13.04
CA PRO A 144 -7.97 12.24 12.03
C PRO A 144 -6.54 12.69 12.38
N ARG A 145 -6.22 12.81 13.67
CA ARG A 145 -4.86 13.12 14.15
C ARG A 145 -3.79 12.12 13.68
N ALA A 146 -4.18 10.86 13.41
CA ALA A 146 -3.26 9.89 12.85
C ALA A 146 -2.80 10.28 11.42
N LEU A 147 -3.63 10.98 10.65
CA LEU A 147 -3.26 11.48 9.32
C LEU A 147 -2.15 12.53 9.41
N GLU A 148 -2.26 13.47 10.37
CA GLU A 148 -1.25 14.50 10.60
C GLU A 148 0.09 13.91 11.04
N GLN A 149 0.06 12.85 11.85
CA GLN A 149 1.28 12.23 12.36
C GLN A 149 2.00 11.35 11.34
N TYR A 150 1.25 10.55 10.57
CA TYR A 150 1.83 9.59 9.62
C TYR A 150 1.98 10.15 8.20
N TYR A 151 1.10 11.06 7.77
CA TYR A 151 1.07 11.63 6.43
C TYR A 151 0.93 13.17 6.44
N PRO A 152 1.82 13.91 7.15
CA PRO A 152 1.73 15.38 7.25
C PRO A 152 1.80 16.06 5.88
N TRP A 153 2.62 15.51 4.97
CA TRP A 153 2.75 15.97 3.59
C TRP A 153 1.45 15.85 2.79
N LEU A 154 0.63 14.84 3.11
CA LEU A 154 -0.64 14.61 2.44
C LEU A 154 -1.71 15.55 2.99
N VAL A 155 -1.77 15.74 4.31
CA VAL A 155 -2.69 16.70 4.95
C VAL A 155 -2.42 18.12 4.44
N SER A 156 -1.14 18.53 4.38
CA SER A 156 -0.75 19.84 3.85
C SER A 156 -1.19 20.07 2.41
N HIS A 157 -1.28 19.02 1.58
CA HIS A 157 -1.73 19.15 0.19
C HIS A 157 -3.23 19.45 0.08
N PHE A 158 -4.02 18.96 1.02
CA PHE A 158 -5.47 19.17 1.05
C PHE A 158 -5.90 20.44 1.78
N HIS A 159 -4.94 21.21 2.32
CA HIS A 159 -5.21 22.43 3.12
C HIS A 159 -6.28 22.22 4.22
N LEU A 160 -6.29 21.01 4.80
CA LEU A 160 -7.14 20.61 5.93
C LEU A 160 -6.43 20.86 7.25
#